data_AF-U9TWW3-F1
#
_entry.id   AF-U9TWW3-F1
#
_cell.length_a   1.000
_cell.length_b   1.000
_cell.length_c   1.000
_cell.angle_alpha   90.00
_cell.angle_beta   90.00
_cell.angle_gamma   90.00
#
_symmetry.space_group_name_H-M   'P 1'
#
loop_
_entity.id
_entity.type
_entity.pdbx_description
1 polymer ?
#
loop_
_entity_poly.entity_id
_entity_poly.type
_entity_poly.pdbx_seq_one_letter_code
_entity_poly.pdbx_strand_id
1 'polypeptide(L)'
;MFNLKVLITFICLISVVSSQNILSRDILSQNGSLHDISPQDISFIYEEPIDGLKFVTLLPTYNHLMIWMAFEDEDPECMLPYFHLRIINKITGQTNYIDLNYTLPAEAVCPINNIDFLPVADNYILLYYAKTTNGIKGKHGMIINYSGEVMSEIYLGNADGYVALSNEGFINIEKPDEKGISAWHWYSSP
;
A
#
# COMPACT_ATOMS: atom_id res chain seq x y z
N MET A 1 -19.89 -27.83 49.51
CA MET A 1 -20.55 -27.58 48.21
C MET A 1 -20.15 -26.17 47.77
N PHE A 2 -19.10 -26.07 46.95
CA PHE A 2 -18.55 -24.79 46.51
C PHE A 2 -19.41 -24.22 45.39
N ASN A 3 -19.83 -22.96 45.53
CA ASN A 3 -20.72 -22.29 44.59
C ASN A 3 -19.89 -21.87 43.36
N LEU A 4 -20.18 -22.45 42.19
CA LEU A 4 -19.42 -22.26 40.94
C LEU A 4 -19.29 -20.77 40.54
N LYS A 5 -20.23 -19.92 40.99
CA LYS A 5 -20.18 -18.46 40.78
C LYS A 5 -19.06 -17.76 41.58
N VAL A 6 -18.64 -18.28 42.73
CA VAL A 6 -17.58 -17.66 43.56
C VAL A 6 -16.19 -18.00 43.01
N LEU A 7 -16.04 -19.16 42.35
CA LEU A 7 -14.77 -19.60 41.77
C LEU A 7 -14.41 -18.81 40.50
N ILE A 8 -15.41 -18.42 39.69
CA ILE A 8 -15.18 -17.64 38.45
C ILE A 8 -14.77 -16.20 38.78
N THR A 9 -15.33 -15.59 39.84
CA THR A 9 -14.95 -14.22 40.23
C THR A 9 -13.52 -14.15 40.80
N PHE A 10 -13.04 -15.22 41.44
CA PHE A 10 -11.69 -15.23 42.04
C PHE A 10 -10.57 -15.42 41.00
N ILE A 11 -10.84 -16.12 39.89
CA ILE A 11 -9.85 -16.34 38.81
C ILE A 11 -9.63 -15.06 37.99
N CYS A 12 -10.65 -14.20 37.85
CA CYS A 12 -10.48 -12.90 37.18
C CYS A 12 -9.66 -11.89 37.99
N LEU A 13 -9.61 -12.01 39.32
CA LEU A 13 -8.90 -11.07 40.19
C LEU A 13 -7.39 -11.36 40.33
N ILE A 14 -6.95 -12.59 40.06
CA ILE A 14 -5.53 -12.97 40.18
C ILE A 14 -4.70 -12.60 38.93
N SER A 15 -5.35 -12.31 37.80
CA SER A 15 -4.63 -11.97 36.55
C SER A 15 -4.23 -10.49 36.43
N VAL A 16 -4.48 -9.67 37.45
CA VAL A 16 -4.22 -8.20 37.40
C VAL A 16 -2.92 -7.79 38.11
N VAL A 17 -2.13 -8.72 38.69
CA VAL A 17 -0.87 -8.36 39.36
C VAL A 17 0.27 -9.29 38.95
N SER A 18 0.93 -8.97 37.84
CA SER A 18 2.32 -9.36 37.56
C SER A 18 2.92 -8.45 36.50
N SER A 19 2.96 -7.14 36.79
CA SER A 19 3.77 -6.17 36.06
C SER A 19 5.13 -6.00 36.73
N GLN A 20 6.11 -6.84 36.39
CA GLN A 20 7.53 -6.51 36.55
C GLN A 20 8.37 -7.08 35.39
N ASN A 21 8.63 -6.19 34.42
CA ASN A 21 9.85 -5.98 33.62
C ASN A 21 10.53 -7.15 32.87
N ILE A 22 10.64 -7.00 31.53
CA ILE A 22 11.88 -6.95 30.70
C ILE A 22 11.39 -6.48 29.29
N LEU A 23 11.47 -5.18 28.98
CA LEU A 23 12.53 -4.51 28.21
C LEU A 23 12.71 -5.02 26.76
N SER A 24 11.95 -4.46 25.83
CA SER A 24 12.54 -3.89 24.62
C SER A 24 11.92 -2.52 24.38
N ARG A 25 12.79 -1.54 24.23
CA ARG A 25 12.55 -0.11 24.21
C ARG A 25 12.54 0.30 22.74
N ASP A 26 11.39 0.73 22.24
CA ASP A 26 11.35 1.77 21.21
C ASP A 26 10.15 2.68 21.48
N ILE A 27 10.43 3.97 21.37
CA ILE A 27 9.72 5.06 22.04
C ILE A 27 8.46 5.41 21.24
N LEU A 28 7.28 5.08 21.75
CA LEU A 28 6.04 5.71 21.29
C LEU A 28 5.76 6.92 22.16
N SER A 29 6.03 8.12 21.63
CA SER A 29 5.61 9.38 22.25
C SER A 29 4.08 9.44 22.19
N GLN A 30 3.42 9.12 23.31
CA GLN A 30 2.01 9.46 23.51
C GLN A 30 1.94 10.91 23.98
N ASN A 31 1.50 11.82 23.11
CA ASN A 31 0.91 13.09 23.54
C ASN A 31 -0.03 13.65 22.46
N GLY A 32 -1.29 13.84 22.83
CA GLY A 32 -2.31 14.54 22.03
C GLY A 32 -3.68 13.92 22.23
N SER A 33 -4.62 14.68 22.79
CA SER A 33 -5.95 14.26 23.25
C SER A 33 -6.68 13.29 22.31
N LEU A 34 -6.95 12.08 22.79
CA LEU A 34 -7.83 11.10 22.14
C LEU A 34 -9.26 11.66 22.13
N HIS A 35 -9.75 12.09 20.96
CA HIS A 35 -11.19 12.19 20.73
C HIS A 35 -11.80 10.78 20.78
N ASP A 36 -13.04 10.65 21.25
CA ASP A 36 -13.76 9.37 21.43
C ASP A 36 -13.76 8.52 20.14
N ILE A 37 -12.91 7.49 20.13
CA ILE A 37 -12.79 6.50 19.06
C ILE A 37 -13.58 5.27 19.53
N SER A 38 -14.49 4.74 18.69
CA SER A 38 -15.23 3.52 19.03
C SER A 38 -14.26 2.39 19.37
N PRO A 39 -14.61 1.43 20.25
CA PRO A 39 -13.78 0.24 20.51
C PRO A 39 -13.46 -0.60 19.27
N GLN A 40 -14.16 -0.35 18.15
CA GLN A 40 -13.96 -1.00 16.85
C GLN A 40 -13.15 -0.15 15.86
N ASP A 41 -12.94 1.13 16.17
CA ASP A 41 -12.24 2.06 15.30
C ASP A 41 -10.76 2.09 15.70
N ILE A 42 -9.89 2.11 14.69
CA ILE A 42 -8.45 2.15 14.89
C ILE A 42 -7.94 3.46 14.32
N SER A 43 -7.28 4.24 15.17
CA SER A 43 -6.61 5.48 14.74
C SER A 43 -5.10 5.29 14.72
N PHE A 44 -4.47 5.93 13.75
CA PHE A 44 -3.03 5.98 13.62
C PHE A 44 -2.63 7.43 13.43
N ILE A 45 -1.66 7.88 14.23
CA ILE A 45 -0.99 9.16 13.98
C ILE A 45 0.22 8.85 13.12
N TYR A 46 0.29 9.49 11.96
CA TYR A 46 1.42 9.41 11.06
C TYR A 46 2.33 10.61 11.32
N GLU A 47 3.57 10.34 11.73
CA GLU A 47 4.67 11.29 11.68
C GLU A 47 5.59 10.84 10.55
N GLU A 48 5.97 11.76 9.65
CA GLU A 48 6.94 11.50 8.57
C GLU A 48 8.26 11.05 9.20
N PRO A 49 8.65 9.76 9.08
CA PRO A 49 9.78 9.23 9.84
C PRO A 49 11.13 9.54 9.20
N ILE A 50 11.13 9.98 7.93
CA ILE A 50 12.32 10.20 7.12
C ILE A 50 12.23 11.60 6.50
N ASP A 51 13.24 12.42 6.76
CA ASP A 51 13.34 13.77 6.20
C ASP A 51 13.37 13.72 4.67
N GLY A 52 12.56 14.57 4.02
CA GLY A 52 12.40 14.61 2.56
C GLY A 52 11.46 13.55 1.96
N LEU A 53 10.96 12.59 2.73
CA LEU A 53 10.03 11.57 2.24
C LEU A 53 8.58 12.10 2.27
N LYS A 54 7.91 12.14 1.13
CA LYS A 54 6.55 12.68 0.97
C LYS A 54 5.51 11.59 0.79
N PHE A 55 4.34 11.78 1.40
CA PHE A 55 3.18 10.95 1.15
C PHE A 55 2.71 11.06 -0.30
N VAL A 56 2.55 9.92 -0.98
CA VAL A 56 2.02 9.83 -2.34
C VAL A 56 0.56 9.38 -2.31
N THR A 57 0.30 8.20 -1.74
CA THR A 57 -1.06 7.63 -1.70
C THR A 57 -1.21 6.58 -0.58
N LEU A 58 -2.45 6.23 -0.28
CA LEU A 58 -2.80 5.17 0.65
C LEU A 58 -3.74 4.16 -0.01
N LEU A 59 -3.52 2.88 0.27
CA LEU A 59 -4.29 1.76 -0.27
C LEU A 59 -4.74 0.85 0.88
N PRO A 60 -6.02 0.88 1.26
CA PRO A 60 -6.56 -0.01 2.28
C PRO A 60 -6.93 -1.35 1.63
N THR A 61 -6.36 -2.44 2.14
CA THR A 61 -6.82 -3.81 1.87
C THR A 61 -7.65 -4.32 3.06
N TYR A 62 -8.13 -5.56 3.02
CA TYR A 62 -8.90 -6.12 4.13
C TYR A 62 -8.10 -6.12 5.46
N ASN A 63 -6.86 -6.62 5.43
CA ASN A 63 -6.03 -6.80 6.63
C ASN A 63 -4.93 -5.74 6.80
N HIS A 64 -4.58 -5.02 5.73
CA HIS A 64 -3.44 -4.09 5.74
C HIS A 64 -3.82 -2.70 5.27
N LEU A 65 -3.18 -1.69 5.83
CA LEU A 65 -3.11 -0.34 5.28
C LEU A 65 -1.72 -0.18 4.65
N MET A 66 -1.69 0.07 3.35
CA MET A 66 -0.46 0.35 2.62
C MET A 66 -0.33 1.85 2.43
N ILE A 67 0.80 2.41 2.83
CA ILE A 67 1.13 3.83 2.67
C ILE A 67 2.33 3.91 1.75
N TRP A 68 2.16 4.66 0.67
CA TRP A 68 3.16 4.89 -0.35
C TRP A 68 3.76 6.25 -0.18
N MET A 69 5.09 6.29 -0.20
CA MET A 69 5.85 7.50 -0.01
C MET A 69 7.00 7.54 -1.02
N ALA A 70 7.42 8.73 -1.42
CA ALA A 70 8.54 8.93 -2.34
C ALA A 70 9.33 10.18 -1.93
N PHE A 71 10.62 10.19 -2.24
CA PHE A 71 11.42 11.41 -2.08
C PHE A 71 11.05 12.43 -3.15
N GLU A 72 10.98 13.69 -2.75
CA GLU A 72 10.81 14.81 -3.68
C GLU A 72 12.15 15.01 -4.42
N ASP A 73 12.15 14.84 -5.75
CA ASP A 73 13.31 15.16 -6.60
C ASP A 73 13.38 16.67 -6.85
N GLU A 74 14.60 17.20 -6.96
CA GLU A 74 14.83 18.61 -7.31
C GLU A 74 14.43 18.91 -8.76
N ASP A 75 14.46 17.89 -9.64
CA ASP A 75 13.99 17.97 -11.02
C ASP A 75 12.65 17.20 -11.19
N PRO A 76 11.51 17.88 -11.04
CA PRO A 76 10.20 17.24 -11.07
C PRO A 76 9.82 16.74 -12.47
N GLU A 77 10.59 17.07 -13.52
CA GLU A 77 10.26 16.66 -14.88
C GLU A 77 10.30 15.13 -15.00
N CYS A 78 11.24 14.43 -14.37
CA CYS A 78 11.26 12.97 -14.35
C CYS A 78 11.78 12.45 -13.01
N MET A 79 11.02 12.66 -11.92
CA MET A 79 11.35 11.98 -10.66
C MET A 79 11.55 10.49 -10.95
N LEU A 80 12.68 9.94 -10.51
CA LEU A 80 12.89 8.50 -10.39
C LEU A 80 12.55 8.14 -8.94
N PRO A 81 11.26 8.02 -8.59
CA PRO A 81 10.86 7.85 -7.21
C PRO A 81 11.49 6.58 -6.63
N TYR A 82 12.41 6.77 -5.69
CA TYR A 82 12.68 5.76 -4.69
C TYR A 82 11.41 5.62 -3.86
N PHE A 83 10.66 4.54 -4.10
CA PHE A 83 9.40 4.33 -3.41
C PHE A 83 9.64 3.63 -2.08
N HIS A 84 9.01 4.18 -1.05
CA HIS A 84 8.96 3.59 0.28
C HIS A 84 7.52 3.15 0.54
N LEU A 85 7.33 1.83 0.59
CA LEU A 85 6.08 1.20 0.96
C LEU A 85 6.08 0.84 2.43
N ARG A 86 5.12 1.38 3.17
CA ARG A 86 4.84 1.01 4.54
C ARG A 86 3.57 0.17 4.59
N ILE A 87 3.66 -1.02 5.15
CA ILE A 87 2.52 -1.94 5.32
C ILE A 87 2.19 -2.02 6.80
N ILE A 88 0.99 -1.61 7.15
CA ILE A 88 0.49 -1.62 8.52
C ILE A 88 -0.58 -2.70 8.63
N ASN A 89 -0.35 -3.71 9.46
CA ASN A 89 -1.39 -4.66 9.82
C ASN A 89 -2.47 -3.95 10.63
N LYS A 90 -3.71 -3.94 10.12
CA LYS A 90 -4.81 -3.23 10.76
C LYS A 90 -5.16 -3.80 12.13
N ILE A 91 -5.00 -5.11 12.35
CA ILE A 91 -5.37 -5.78 13.60
C ILE A 91 -4.30 -5.59 14.67
N THR A 92 -3.03 -5.78 14.31
CA THR A 92 -1.92 -5.77 15.28
C THR A 92 -1.21 -4.42 15.39
N GLY A 93 -1.43 -3.51 14.43
CA GLY A 93 -0.68 -2.25 14.29
C GLY A 93 0.77 -2.45 13.84
N GLN A 94 1.21 -3.68 13.62
CA GLN A 94 2.58 -3.98 13.21
C GLN A 94 2.87 -3.33 11.86
N THR A 95 3.99 -2.62 11.79
CA THR A 95 4.46 -1.94 10.57
C THR A 95 5.64 -2.68 9.97
N ASN A 96 5.58 -2.96 8.66
CA ASN A 96 6.70 -3.38 7.84
C ASN A 96 7.06 -2.27 6.84
N TYR A 97 8.35 -2.13 6.55
CA TYR A 97 8.88 -1.16 5.60
C TYR A 97 9.54 -1.91 4.45
N ILE A 98 9.23 -1.50 3.22
CA ILE A 98 9.75 -2.05 1.99
C ILE A 98 10.22 -0.89 1.13
N ASP A 99 11.49 -0.92 0.77
CA ASP A 99 12.07 0.06 -0.14
C ASP A 99 12.10 -0.56 -1.53
N LEU A 100 11.38 0.05 -2.47
CA LEU A 100 11.42 -0.34 -3.87
C LEU A 100 12.39 0.59 -4.58
N ASN A 101 13.60 0.08 -4.79
CA ASN A 101 14.60 0.75 -5.61
C ASN A 101 14.36 0.36 -7.08
N TYR A 102 13.53 1.14 -7.76
CA TYR A 102 13.23 0.89 -9.16
C TYR A 102 13.38 2.16 -10.00
N THR A 103 14.03 2.01 -11.15
CA THR A 103 14.20 3.06 -12.15
C THR A 103 13.27 2.77 -13.33
N LEU A 104 12.34 3.69 -13.60
CA LEU A 104 11.47 3.59 -14.78
C LEU A 104 12.28 3.60 -16.08
N PRO A 105 11.79 2.94 -17.13
CA PRO A 105 12.51 2.91 -18.39
C PRO A 105 12.49 4.29 -19.03
N ALA A 106 13.49 4.58 -19.88
CA ALA A 106 13.67 5.90 -20.51
C ALA A 106 12.48 6.35 -21.38
N GLU A 107 11.64 5.41 -21.82
CA GLU A 107 10.44 5.71 -22.60
C GLU A 107 9.21 6.11 -21.74
N ALA A 108 9.33 6.09 -20.40
CA ALA A 108 8.27 6.57 -19.51
C ALA A 108 7.95 8.05 -19.80
N VAL A 109 6.66 8.41 -19.74
CA VAL A 109 6.19 9.76 -20.03
C VAL A 109 6.22 10.62 -18.78
N CYS A 110 6.89 11.75 -18.89
CA CYS A 110 7.17 12.71 -17.85
C CYS A 110 6.36 14.02 -18.04
N PRO A 111 5.97 14.73 -16.96
CA PRO A 111 6.16 14.37 -15.55
C PRO A 111 5.30 13.18 -15.16
N ILE A 112 5.83 12.40 -14.22
CA ILE A 112 5.21 11.16 -13.78
C ILE A 112 4.25 11.46 -12.62
N ASN A 113 3.26 12.31 -12.91
CA ASN A 113 2.25 12.75 -11.96
C ASN A 113 1.15 11.70 -11.71
N ASN A 114 1.03 10.71 -12.58
CA ASN A 114 -0.04 9.70 -12.55
C ASN A 114 0.52 8.27 -12.51
N ILE A 115 1.52 7.99 -11.67
CA ILE A 115 1.73 6.59 -11.27
C ILE A 115 0.64 6.22 -10.28
N ASP A 116 -0.03 5.14 -10.59
CA ASP A 116 -0.96 4.51 -9.68
C ASP A 116 -0.48 3.09 -9.36
N PHE A 117 -0.94 2.61 -8.21
CA PHE A 117 -0.55 1.33 -7.66
C PHE A 117 -1.77 0.50 -7.31
N LEU A 118 -1.62 -0.81 -7.44
CA LEU A 118 -2.67 -1.76 -7.17
C LEU A 118 -2.08 -3.01 -6.49
N PRO A 119 -2.49 -3.36 -5.26
CA PRO A 119 -2.05 -4.61 -4.63
C PRO A 119 -2.80 -5.79 -5.26
N VAL A 120 -2.20 -6.42 -6.26
CA VAL A 120 -2.84 -7.47 -7.08
C VAL A 120 -2.89 -8.84 -6.40
N ALA A 121 -2.05 -9.05 -5.37
CA ALA A 121 -2.04 -10.24 -4.51
C ALA A 121 -1.29 -9.93 -3.20
N ASP A 122 -1.27 -10.87 -2.25
CA ASP A 122 -0.73 -10.67 -0.90
C ASP A 122 0.72 -10.15 -0.86
N ASN A 123 1.53 -10.46 -1.87
CA ASN A 123 2.94 -10.06 -1.94
C ASN A 123 3.33 -9.36 -3.26
N TYR A 124 2.36 -8.97 -4.09
CA TYR A 124 2.60 -8.38 -5.41
C TYR A 124 1.84 -7.08 -5.60
N ILE A 125 2.46 -6.17 -6.33
CA ILE A 125 1.98 -4.82 -6.59
C ILE A 125 2.09 -4.59 -8.07
N LEU A 126 1.00 -4.12 -8.68
CA LEU A 126 1.01 -3.56 -10.01
C LEU A 126 1.22 -2.05 -9.89
N LEU A 127 2.38 -1.58 -10.31
CA LEU A 127 2.66 -0.19 -10.60
C LEU A 127 2.32 0.04 -12.07
N TYR A 128 1.45 1.00 -12.40
CA TYR A 128 1.20 1.31 -13.81
C TYR A 128 1.44 2.77 -14.14
N TYR A 129 1.97 2.97 -15.35
CA TYR A 129 2.48 4.24 -15.84
C TYR A 129 2.30 4.32 -17.36
N ALA A 130 2.49 5.50 -17.93
CA ALA A 130 2.46 5.69 -19.38
C ALA A 130 3.86 5.62 -19.97
N LYS A 131 4.01 4.92 -21.10
CA LYS A 131 5.23 4.80 -21.88
C LYS A 131 4.97 5.21 -23.32
N THR A 132 5.89 5.93 -23.96
CA THR A 132 5.80 6.25 -25.40
C THR A 132 6.75 5.39 -26.19
N THR A 133 6.21 4.49 -27.01
CA THR A 133 7.00 3.62 -27.90
C THR A 133 6.69 3.99 -29.34
N ASN A 134 7.71 4.33 -30.14
CA ASN A 134 7.55 4.74 -31.55
C ASN A 134 6.52 5.88 -31.76
N GLY A 135 6.45 6.83 -30.83
CA GLY A 135 5.50 7.95 -30.88
C GLY A 135 4.06 7.60 -30.45
N ILE A 136 3.81 6.35 -30.02
CA ILE A 136 2.51 5.90 -29.52
C ILE A 136 2.57 5.80 -28.00
N LYS A 137 1.71 6.55 -27.31
CA LYS A 137 1.57 6.51 -25.85
C LYS A 137 0.68 5.34 -25.43
N GLY A 138 1.21 4.47 -24.60
CA GLY A 138 0.53 3.29 -24.06
C GLY A 138 0.59 3.24 -22.54
N LYS A 139 -0.37 2.54 -21.93
CA LYS A 139 -0.30 2.20 -20.50
C LYS A 139 0.49 0.92 -20.34
N HIS A 140 1.41 0.91 -19.40
CA HIS A 140 2.21 -0.25 -19.03
C HIS A 140 2.00 -0.53 -17.55
N GLY A 141 1.94 -1.81 -17.21
CA GLY A 141 1.84 -2.30 -15.86
C GLY A 141 3.09 -3.08 -15.51
N MET A 142 3.62 -2.87 -14.33
CA MET A 142 4.78 -3.58 -13.84
C MET A 142 4.43 -4.25 -12.51
N ILE A 143 4.67 -5.55 -12.47
CA ILE A 143 4.39 -6.39 -11.32
C ILE A 143 5.67 -6.50 -10.52
N ILE A 144 5.64 -6.01 -9.29
CA ILE A 144 6.77 -5.97 -8.36
C ILE A 144 6.38 -6.75 -7.12
N ASN A 145 7.29 -7.54 -6.56
CA ASN A 145 7.07 -8.19 -5.28
C ASN A 145 7.49 -7.30 -4.09
N TYR A 146 7.14 -7.69 -2.88
CA TYR A 146 7.46 -6.92 -1.67
C TYR A 146 8.96 -6.94 -1.29
N SER A 147 9.82 -7.58 -2.08
CA SER A 147 11.28 -7.49 -1.97
C SER A 147 11.90 -6.51 -2.97
N GLY A 148 11.08 -5.81 -3.77
CA GLY A 148 11.56 -4.88 -4.79
C GLY A 148 11.95 -5.53 -6.12
N GLU A 149 11.71 -6.83 -6.29
CA GLU A 149 12.01 -7.53 -7.53
C GLU A 149 10.89 -7.33 -8.56
N VAL A 150 11.27 -6.92 -9.77
CA VAL A 150 10.37 -6.83 -10.91
C VAL A 150 10.13 -8.24 -11.46
N MET A 151 8.89 -8.72 -11.33
CA MET A 151 8.49 -10.03 -11.81
C MET A 151 8.14 -10.02 -13.28
N SER A 152 7.47 -8.96 -13.74
CA SER A 152 6.97 -8.85 -15.11
C SER A 152 6.61 -7.41 -15.46
N GLU A 153 6.68 -7.09 -16.75
CA GLU A 153 6.09 -5.89 -17.33
C GLU A 153 5.09 -6.31 -18.40
N ILE A 154 3.92 -5.68 -18.40
CA ILE A 154 2.80 -5.97 -19.29
C ILE A 154 2.29 -4.70 -19.97
N TYR A 155 1.87 -4.85 -21.22
CA TYR A 155 1.19 -3.77 -21.95
C TYR A 155 -0.29 -3.78 -21.59
N LEU A 156 -0.80 -2.65 -21.08
CA LEU A 156 -2.18 -2.44 -20.66
C LEU A 156 -2.99 -1.64 -21.70
N GLY A 157 -2.53 -1.55 -22.95
CA GLY A 157 -3.30 -0.88 -24.00
C GLY A 157 -3.18 0.64 -23.95
N ASN A 158 -4.31 1.32 -24.19
CA ASN A 158 -4.37 2.78 -24.25
C ASN A 158 -3.95 3.45 -22.93
N ALA A 159 -3.17 4.54 -23.01
CA ALA A 159 -2.72 5.32 -21.86
C ALA A 159 -3.86 5.82 -20.95
N ASP A 160 -5.02 6.10 -21.53
CA ASP A 160 -6.21 6.61 -20.86
C ASP A 160 -7.15 5.50 -20.37
N GLY A 161 -6.77 4.22 -20.50
CA GLY A 161 -7.56 3.08 -20.00
C GLY A 161 -7.69 3.08 -18.48
N TYR A 162 -8.64 2.32 -17.95
CA TYR A 162 -8.90 2.17 -16.52
C TYR A 162 -8.45 0.80 -16.01
N VAL A 163 -7.82 0.76 -14.83
CA VAL A 163 -7.35 -0.48 -14.20
C VAL A 163 -8.04 -0.64 -12.85
N ALA A 164 -8.59 -1.82 -12.58
CA ALA A 164 -9.28 -2.14 -11.34
C ALA A 164 -8.91 -3.52 -10.80
N LEU A 165 -9.01 -3.66 -9.47
CA LEU A 165 -8.83 -4.94 -8.79
C LEU A 165 -9.97 -5.90 -9.11
N SER A 166 -9.61 -7.18 -9.15
CA SER A 166 -10.53 -8.30 -9.18
C SER A 166 -10.10 -9.32 -8.12
N ASN A 167 -11.00 -10.21 -7.72
CA ASN A 167 -10.71 -11.26 -6.73
C ASN A 167 -9.59 -12.21 -7.18
N GLU A 168 -9.41 -12.37 -8.50
CA GLU A 168 -8.44 -13.29 -9.10
C GLU A 168 -7.29 -12.54 -9.80
N GLY A 169 -7.13 -11.24 -9.57
CA GLY A 169 -6.11 -10.40 -10.21
C GLY A 169 -6.59 -8.98 -10.50
N PHE A 170 -6.56 -8.56 -11.75
CA PHE A 170 -7.02 -7.22 -12.15
C PHE A 170 -7.57 -7.19 -13.56
N ILE A 171 -8.39 -6.16 -13.82
CA ILE A 171 -9.03 -5.91 -15.10
C ILE A 171 -8.52 -4.60 -15.64
N ASN A 172 -8.22 -4.57 -16.93
CA ASN A 172 -7.96 -3.36 -17.69
C ASN A 172 -9.08 -3.13 -18.70
N ILE A 173 -9.60 -1.92 -18.71
CA ILE A 173 -10.66 -1.46 -19.62
C ILE A 173 -10.07 -0.31 -20.44
N GLU A 174 -9.91 -0.52 -21.74
CA GLU A 174 -9.37 0.52 -22.61
C GLU A 174 -10.36 1.68 -22.76
N LYS A 175 -9.84 2.86 -23.09
CA LYS A 175 -10.70 4.00 -23.46
C LYS A 175 -11.60 3.59 -24.63
N PRO A 176 -12.91 3.89 -24.58
CA PRO A 176 -13.80 3.61 -25.71
C PRO A 176 -13.31 4.30 -26.99
N ASP A 177 -13.42 3.61 -28.11
CA ASP A 177 -13.14 4.16 -29.44
C ASP A 177 -14.19 5.21 -29.85
N GLU A 178 -14.05 5.79 -31.04
CA GLU A 178 -14.99 6.78 -31.58
C GLU A 178 -16.43 6.27 -31.72
N LYS A 179 -16.63 4.95 -31.71
CA LYS A 179 -17.94 4.29 -31.77
C LYS A 179 -18.46 3.90 -30.39
N GLY A 180 -17.71 4.20 -29.33
CA GLY A 180 -18.04 3.86 -27.94
C GLY A 180 -17.74 2.41 -27.56
N ILE A 181 -16.93 1.68 -28.33
CA ILE A 181 -16.54 0.30 -28.05
C ILE A 181 -15.22 0.29 -27.28
N SER A 182 -15.15 -0.48 -26.20
CA SER A 182 -13.96 -0.63 -25.36
C SER A 182 -13.52 -2.09 -25.28
N ALA A 183 -12.21 -2.33 -25.39
CA ALA A 183 -11.60 -3.64 -25.17
C ALA A 183 -11.31 -3.85 -23.68
N TRP A 184 -11.59 -5.06 -23.20
CA TRP A 184 -11.44 -5.43 -21.80
C TRP A 184 -10.49 -6.62 -21.71
N HIS A 185 -9.52 -6.54 -20.81
CA HIS A 185 -8.51 -7.57 -20.61
C HIS A 185 -8.48 -7.97 -19.15
N TRP A 186 -8.54 -9.28 -18.89
CA TRP A 186 -8.44 -9.84 -17.56
C TRP A 186 -7.04 -10.42 -17.37
N TYR A 187 -6.42 -10.08 -16.24
CA TYR A 187 -5.12 -10.60 -15.85
C TYR A 187 -5.26 -11.34 -14.54
N SER A 188 -4.80 -12.59 -14.53
CA SER A 188 -4.70 -13.37 -13.30
C SER A 188 -3.60 -12.81 -12.40
N SER A 189 -3.81 -12.89 -11.09
CA SER A 189 -2.76 -12.58 -10.11
C SER A 189 -1.54 -13.50 -10.32
N PRO A 190 -0.31 -13.01 -10.11
CA PRO A 190 0.91 -13.82 -10.16
C PRO A 190 0.94 -14.97 -9.14
#